data_AF-A0A429G5T8-F1
#
_entry.id   AF-A0A429G5T8-F1
#
_cell.length_a   1.000
_cell.length_b   1.000
_cell.length_c   1.000
_cell.angle_alpha   90.00
_cell.angle_beta   90.00
_cell.angle_gamma   90.00
#
_symmetry.space_group_name_H-M   'P 1'
#
loop_
_entity.id
_entity.type
_entity.pdbx_description
1 polymer ?
#
loop_
_entity_poly.entity_id
_entity_poly.type
_entity_poly.pdbx_seq_one_letter_code
_entity_poly.pdbx_strand_id
1 'polypeptide(L)'
;MPDATPEENLEQLTSKELYDRAVRVAKDEHDVGFLWNLLRAIPAAAAALGETGRARFDLLHGLSLLEEFTHAGEGELGDALRPFYIEYLTEHAKRA
;
A
#
# COMPACT_ATOMS: atom_id res chain seq x y z
N MET A 1 -24.93 25.33 18.36
CA MET A 1 -23.51 24.99 18.15
C MET A 1 -23.44 24.39 16.76
N PRO A 2 -22.74 25.00 15.80
CA PRO A 2 -22.78 24.56 14.42
C PRO A 2 -22.08 23.20 14.32
N ASP A 3 -22.82 22.25 13.76
CA ASP A 3 -22.34 20.92 13.38
C ASP A 3 -21.41 21.15 12.17
N ALA A 4 -20.13 21.42 12.45
CA ALA A 4 -19.11 21.56 11.41
C ALA A 4 -19.12 20.26 10.60
N THR A 5 -19.25 20.38 9.28
CA THR A 5 -19.24 19.20 8.42
C THR A 5 -17.94 18.42 8.66
N PRO A 6 -17.94 17.07 8.50
CA PRO A 6 -16.73 16.27 8.71
C PRO A 6 -15.51 16.81 7.96
N GLU A 7 -15.75 17.50 6.84
CA GLU A 7 -14.78 18.12 5.93
C GLU A 7 -14.10 19.37 6.53
N GLU A 8 -14.86 20.28 7.16
CA GLU A 8 -14.33 21.53 7.76
C GLU A 8 -13.35 21.28 8.92
N ASN A 9 -13.43 20.10 9.54
CA ASN A 9 -12.52 19.70 10.62
C ASN A 9 -11.21 19.10 10.10
N LEU A 10 -11.18 18.53 8.88
CA LEU A 10 -9.99 17.83 8.38
C LEU A 10 -8.84 18.79 8.08
N GLU A 11 -9.12 19.98 7.55
CA GLU A 11 -8.10 20.98 7.22
C GLU A 11 -7.40 21.56 8.47
N GLN A 12 -8.03 21.43 9.63
CA GLN A 12 -7.47 21.89 10.91
C GLN A 12 -6.59 20.85 11.59
N LEU A 13 -6.63 19.59 11.11
CA LEU A 13 -5.84 18.51 11.67
C LEU A 13 -4.39 18.59 11.22
N THR A 14 -3.50 18.15 12.09
CA THR A 14 -2.10 17.96 11.74
C THR A 14 -1.95 16.83 10.72
N SER A 15 -0.86 16.84 9.93
CA SER A 15 -0.56 15.78 8.97
C SER A 15 -0.49 14.39 9.62
N LYS A 16 -0.07 14.34 10.90
CA LYS A 16 -0.05 13.09 11.67
C LYS A 16 -1.46 12.59 12.00
N GLU A 17 -2.36 13.46 12.43
CA GLU A 17 -3.76 13.09 12.72
C GLU A 17 -4.49 12.66 11.45
N LEU A 18 -4.24 13.35 10.33
CA LEU A 18 -4.76 12.97 9.02
C LEU A 18 -4.25 11.58 8.60
N TYR A 19 -2.95 11.32 8.73
CA TYR A 19 -2.36 10.01 8.44
C TYR A 19 -2.95 8.92 9.34
N ASP A 20 -2.98 9.13 10.65
CA ASP A 20 -3.46 8.15 11.62
C ASP A 20 -4.94 7.83 11.40
N ARG A 21 -5.76 8.83 11.00
CA ARG A 21 -7.17 8.62 10.67
C ARG A 21 -7.34 7.92 9.34
N ALA A 22 -6.63 8.34 8.29
CA ALA A 22 -6.71 7.74 6.97
C ALA A 22 -6.27 6.26 6.97
N VAL A 23 -5.16 5.96 7.64
CA VAL A 23 -4.66 4.58 7.76
C VAL A 23 -5.60 3.72 8.60
N ARG A 24 -6.22 4.28 9.64
CA ARG A 24 -7.21 3.55 10.46
C ARG A 24 -8.43 3.18 9.63
N VAL A 25 -9.01 4.14 8.93
CA VAL A 25 -10.17 3.89 8.04
C VAL A 25 -9.81 2.84 6.99
N ALA A 26 -8.67 2.98 6.31
CA ALA A 26 -8.24 2.01 5.32
C ALA A 26 -8.02 0.60 5.89
N LYS A 27 -7.54 0.47 7.13
CA LYS A 27 -7.40 -0.83 7.80
C LYS A 27 -8.75 -1.43 8.15
N ASP A 28 -9.65 -0.64 8.72
CA ASP A 28 -10.98 -1.10 9.13
C ASP A 28 -11.82 -1.54 7.92
N GLU A 29 -11.66 -0.86 6.77
CA GLU A 29 -12.32 -1.19 5.51
C GLU A 29 -11.57 -2.24 4.67
N HIS A 30 -10.38 -2.69 5.11
CA HIS A 30 -9.48 -3.53 4.33
C HIS A 30 -9.15 -2.95 2.93
N ASP A 31 -9.05 -1.63 2.84
CA ASP A 31 -8.71 -0.92 1.60
C ASP A 31 -7.20 -1.00 1.34
N VAL A 32 -6.78 -2.16 0.83
CA VAL A 32 -5.40 -2.41 0.37
C VAL A 32 -5.05 -1.47 -0.79
N GLY A 33 -6.04 -1.02 -1.57
CA GLY A 33 -5.85 -0.08 -2.68
C GLY A 33 -5.39 1.30 -2.21
N PHE A 34 -6.03 1.86 -1.19
CA PHE A 34 -5.59 3.11 -0.56
C PHE A 34 -4.18 2.99 0.02
N LEU A 35 -3.90 1.91 0.76
CA LEU A 35 -2.58 1.69 1.36
C LEU A 35 -1.49 1.57 0.29
N TRP A 36 -1.78 0.90 -0.83
CA TRP A 36 -0.91 0.82 -1.99
C TRP A 36 -0.68 2.20 -2.64
N ASN A 37 -1.73 3.00 -2.81
CA ASN A 37 -1.64 4.35 -3.35
C ASN A 37 -0.80 5.28 -2.47
N LEU A 38 -1.00 5.20 -1.14
CA LEU A 38 -0.22 5.96 -0.17
C LEU A 38 1.26 5.61 -0.27
N LEU A 39 1.59 4.33 -0.37
CA LEU A 39 2.96 3.85 -0.51
C LEU A 39 3.62 4.36 -1.81
N ARG A 40 2.89 4.32 -2.95
CA ARG A 40 3.36 4.86 -4.24
C ARG A 40 3.52 6.38 -4.27
N ALA A 41 2.86 7.12 -3.38
CA ALA A 41 3.00 8.56 -3.28
C ALA A 41 4.29 9.01 -2.55
N ILE A 42 4.86 8.14 -1.70
CA ILE A 42 6.04 8.47 -0.88
C ILE A 42 7.25 8.93 -1.72
N PRO A 43 7.65 8.26 -2.83
CA PRO A 43 8.78 8.73 -3.63
C PRO A 43 8.59 10.15 -4.16
N ALA A 44 7.38 10.49 -4.64
CA ALA A 44 7.07 11.81 -5.14
C ALA A 44 7.21 12.87 -4.03
N ALA A 45 6.69 12.58 -2.82
CA ALA A 45 6.86 13.44 -1.65
C ALA A 45 8.33 13.58 -1.24
N ALA A 46 9.09 12.49 -1.20
CA ALA A 46 10.53 12.49 -0.86
C ALA A 46 11.36 13.31 -1.86
N ALA A 47 11.07 13.24 -3.16
CA ALA A 47 11.71 14.11 -4.15
C ALA A 47 11.43 15.59 -3.91
N ALA A 48 10.20 15.95 -3.55
CA ALA A 48 9.85 17.33 -3.25
C ALA A 48 10.63 17.88 -2.03
N LEU A 49 11.01 17.00 -1.11
CA LEU A 49 11.85 17.32 0.05
C LEU A 49 13.37 17.32 -0.26
N GLY A 50 13.76 17.05 -1.50
CA GLY A 50 15.18 17.02 -1.91
C GLY A 50 15.91 15.72 -1.54
N GLU A 51 15.20 14.67 -1.12
CA GLU A 51 15.78 13.35 -0.89
C GLU A 51 16.02 12.65 -2.23
N THR A 52 17.21 12.86 -2.80
CA THR A 52 17.56 12.38 -4.15
C THR A 52 18.64 11.29 -4.17
N GLY A 53 19.13 10.87 -2.99
CA GLY A 53 20.22 9.91 -2.85
C GLY A 53 19.81 8.44 -2.90
N ARG A 54 20.70 7.57 -2.39
CA ARG A 54 20.57 6.11 -2.33
C ARG A 54 19.25 5.63 -1.71
N ALA A 55 18.77 6.34 -0.67
CA ALA A 55 17.51 6.03 -0.01
C ALA A 55 16.28 6.08 -0.95
N ARG A 56 16.29 7.00 -1.92
CA ARG A 56 15.22 7.07 -2.93
C ARG A 56 15.28 5.89 -3.89
N PHE A 57 16.48 5.51 -4.30
CA PHE A 57 16.68 4.36 -5.18
C PHE A 57 16.24 3.06 -4.51
N ASP A 58 16.65 2.84 -3.26
CA ASP A 58 16.28 1.66 -2.49
C ASP A 58 14.75 1.59 -2.28
N LEU A 59 14.11 2.72 -2.00
CA LEU A 59 12.66 2.82 -1.90
C LEU A 59 11.97 2.45 -3.22
N LEU A 60 12.37 3.08 -4.34
CA LEU A 60 11.79 2.79 -5.65
C LEU A 60 11.97 1.33 -6.05
N HIS A 61 13.15 0.76 -5.79
CA HIS A 61 13.42 -0.65 -6.06
C HIS A 61 12.50 -1.57 -5.24
N GLY A 62 12.32 -1.29 -3.95
CA GLY A 62 11.38 -2.02 -3.10
C GLY A 62 9.92 -1.91 -3.58
N LEU A 63 9.51 -0.74 -4.09
CA LEU A 63 8.18 -0.55 -4.66
C LEU A 63 7.97 -1.38 -5.93
N SER A 64 8.96 -1.45 -6.82
CA SER A 64 8.87 -2.27 -8.03
C SER A 64 8.67 -3.75 -7.70
N LEU A 65 9.42 -4.30 -6.73
CA LEU A 65 9.23 -5.68 -6.28
C LEU A 65 7.85 -5.93 -5.68
N LEU A 66 7.32 -4.96 -4.94
CA LEU A 66 5.98 -5.06 -4.36
C LEU A 66 4.88 -4.95 -5.43
N GLU A 67 5.09 -4.14 -6.46
CA GLU A 67 4.19 -4.03 -7.62
C GLU A 67 4.15 -5.34 -8.40
N GLU A 68 5.32 -5.93 -8.68
CA GLU A 68 5.44 -7.27 -9.29
C GLU A 68 4.72 -8.32 -8.45
N PHE A 69 4.84 -8.25 -7.11
CA PHE A 69 4.09 -9.13 -6.21
C PHE A 69 2.58 -8.96 -6.33
N THR A 70 2.06 -7.72 -6.43
CA THR A 70 0.61 -7.51 -6.61
C THR A 70 0.08 -8.06 -7.94
N HIS A 71 0.92 -8.10 -8.97
CA HIS A 71 0.58 -8.67 -10.28
C HIS A 71 1.10 -10.11 -10.45
N ALA A 72 1.58 -10.75 -9.37
CA ALA A 72 2.24 -12.04 -9.46
C ALA A 72 1.31 -13.18 -9.95
N GLY A 73 -0.02 -12.98 -9.92
CA GLY A 73 -0.98 -13.92 -10.48
C GLY A 73 -1.27 -13.73 -11.97
N GLU A 74 -0.70 -12.72 -12.62
CA GLU A 74 -0.97 -12.36 -14.02
C GLU A 74 0.18 -12.75 -14.95
N GLY A 75 -0.16 -13.01 -16.22
CA GLY A 75 0.81 -13.24 -17.30
C GLY A 75 1.75 -14.44 -17.09
N GLU A 76 2.91 -14.40 -17.75
CA GLU A 76 3.91 -15.48 -17.71
C GLU A 76 4.51 -15.68 -16.31
N LEU A 77 4.54 -14.63 -15.48
CA LEU A 77 4.99 -14.70 -14.08
C LEU A 77 4.01 -15.53 -13.24
N GLY A 78 2.71 -15.30 -13.38
CA GLY A 78 1.69 -16.11 -12.72
C GLY A 78 1.75 -17.57 -13.13
N ASP A 79 1.95 -17.84 -14.42
CA ASP A 79 2.12 -19.20 -14.92
C ASP A 79 3.38 -19.88 -14.36
N ALA A 80 4.50 -19.16 -14.25
CA ALA A 80 5.73 -19.65 -13.64
C ALA A 80 5.58 -19.95 -12.14
N LEU A 81 4.74 -19.20 -11.42
CA LEU A 81 4.47 -19.37 -10.00
C LEU A 81 3.39 -20.42 -9.68
N ARG A 82 2.72 -21.01 -10.69
CA ARG A 82 1.68 -22.03 -10.49
C ARG A 82 2.07 -23.19 -9.58
N PRO A 83 3.28 -23.79 -9.69
CA PRO A 83 3.66 -24.87 -8.79
C PRO A 83 3.63 -24.45 -7.31
N PHE A 84 4.07 -23.23 -7.01
CA PHE A 84 4.08 -22.66 -5.67
C PHE A 84 2.66 -22.49 -5.11
N TYR A 85 1.72 -22.00 -5.93
CA TYR A 85 0.32 -21.86 -5.52
C TYR A 85 -0.35 -23.22 -5.28
N ILE A 86 -0.08 -24.22 -6.13
CA ILE A 86 -0.64 -25.57 -6.00
C ILE A 86 -0.14 -26.22 -4.69
N GLU A 87 1.15 -26.08 -4.37
CA GLU A 87 1.73 -26.59 -3.13
C GLU A 87 1.05 -25.96 -1.91
N TYR A 88 0.99 -24.62 -1.85
CA TYR A 88 0.36 -23.90 -0.75
C TYR A 88 -1.09 -24.33 -0.51
N LEU A 89 -1.89 -24.41 -1.58
CA LEU A 89 -3.29 -24.83 -1.51
C LEU A 89 -3.43 -26.29 -1.08
N THR A 90 -2.54 -27.18 -1.54
CA THR A 90 -2.59 -28.60 -1.19
C THR A 90 -2.26 -28.84 0.28
N GLU A 91 -1.31 -28.10 0.84
CA GLU A 91 -0.97 -28.17 2.27
C GLU A 91 -2.08 -27.63 3.17
N HIS A 92 -2.72 -26.54 2.75
CA HIS A 92 -3.72 -25.86 3.55
C HIS A 92 -5.13 -26.44 3.38
N ALA A 93 -5.46 -27.04 2.23
CA ALA A 93 -6.72 -27.75 2.02
C ALA A 93 -6.85 -28.99 2.93
N LYS A 94 -5.74 -29.56 3.41
CA LYS A 94 -5.76 -30.66 4.40
C LYS A 94 -6.06 -30.20 5.83
N ARG A 95 -6.15 -28.89 6.08
CA ARG A 95 -6.46 -28.29 7.39
C ARG A 95 -7.90 -27.75 7.49
N ALA A 96 -8.63 -27.69 6.38
CA ALA A 96 -10.04 -27.27 6.32
C ALA A 96 -10.96 -28.49 6.34
#